data_AF-K3Y3L2-F1
#
_entry.id   AF-K3Y3L2-F1
#
_cell.length_a   1.000
_cell.length_b   1.000
_cell.length_c   1.000
_cell.angle_alpha   90.00
_cell.angle_beta   90.00
_cell.angle_gamma   90.00
#
_symmetry.space_group_name_H-M   'P 1'
#
loop_
_entity.id
_entity.type
_entity.pdbx_description
1 polymer ?
#
loop_
_entity_poly.entity_id
_entity_poly.type
_entity_poly.pdbx_seq_one_letter_code
_entity_poly.pdbx_strand_id
1 'polypeptide(L)'
;MEEGGSGRKHKQSHIGSALEGYVEYKKSQTSKTLQALEKRKRHEEEFLVEKCVDQVDAMVELTDEEKSYTLDVFESETHRKIFIATKNPNVRLMWLK
;
A
#
# COMPACT_ATOMS: atom_id res chain seq x y z
N MET A 1 0.97 -69.51 0.50
CA MET A 1 1.11 -68.38 1.44
C MET A 1 2.50 -67.84 1.19
N GLU A 2 2.62 -66.75 0.44
CA GLU A 2 3.78 -65.87 0.55
C GLU A 2 3.36 -64.48 0.07
N GLU A 3 3.33 -63.59 1.04
CA GLU A 3 3.10 -62.16 0.92
C GLU A 3 4.30 -61.51 0.23
N GLY A 4 4.03 -60.46 -0.55
CA GLY A 4 5.13 -59.69 -1.12
C GLY A 4 4.66 -58.53 -1.98
N GLY A 5 3.60 -57.83 -1.57
CA GLY A 5 3.19 -56.57 -2.19
C GLY A 5 4.27 -55.51 -2.01
N SER A 6 5.26 -55.50 -2.91
CA SER A 6 6.33 -54.51 -2.94
C SER A 6 5.75 -53.16 -3.36
N GLY A 7 5.25 -52.40 -2.38
CA GLY A 7 4.87 -51.01 -2.53
C GLY A 7 6.09 -50.22 -2.98
N ARG A 8 6.23 -50.00 -4.29
CA ARG A 8 7.23 -49.11 -4.87
C ARG A 8 6.95 -47.70 -4.37
N LYS A 9 7.66 -47.28 -3.32
CA LYS A 9 7.73 -45.89 -2.90
C LYS A 9 8.20 -45.06 -4.09
N HIS A 10 7.30 -44.22 -4.61
CA HIS A 10 7.60 -43.29 -5.68
C HIS A 10 8.69 -42.33 -5.19
N LYS A 11 9.95 -42.53 -5.63
CA LYS A 11 11.02 -41.57 -5.38
C LYS A 11 10.73 -40.35 -6.24
N GLN A 12 10.46 -39.21 -5.61
CA GLN A 12 10.33 -37.93 -6.28
C GLN A 12 11.57 -37.71 -7.16
N SER A 13 11.37 -37.57 -8.46
CA SER A 13 12.48 -37.41 -9.40
C SER A 13 13.16 -36.06 -9.18
N HIS A 14 14.45 -35.96 -9.48
CA HIS A 14 15.19 -34.70 -9.43
C HIS A 14 14.50 -33.59 -10.25
N ILE A 15 13.91 -33.96 -11.40
CA ILE A 15 13.10 -33.05 -12.23
C ILE A 15 11.83 -32.61 -11.49
N GLY A 16 11.15 -33.52 -10.78
CA GLY A 16 9.98 -33.20 -9.97
C GLY A 16 10.29 -32.20 -8.86
N SER A 17 11.43 -32.36 -8.17
CA SER A 17 11.88 -31.42 -7.15
C SER A 17 12.24 -30.04 -7.74
N ALA A 18 12.91 -30.00 -8.90
CA ALA A 18 13.24 -28.74 -9.57
C ALA A 18 11.98 -27.98 -10.03
N LEU A 19 10.97 -28.69 -10.53
CA LEU A 19 9.69 -28.11 -10.93
C LEU A 19 8.91 -27.56 -9.73
N GLU A 20 8.87 -28.29 -8.62
CA GLU A 20 8.25 -27.84 -7.38
C GLU A 20 8.93 -26.56 -6.85
N GLY A 21 10.26 -26.54 -6.82
CA GLY A 21 11.03 -25.35 -6.43
C GLY A 21 10.77 -24.14 -7.34
N TYR A 22 10.59 -24.35 -8.64
CA TYR A 22 10.21 -23.27 -9.57
C TYR A 22 8.81 -22.71 -9.28
N VAL A 23 7.83 -23.59 -9.01
CA VAL A 23 6.47 -23.18 -8.66
C VAL A 23 6.45 -22.38 -7.36
N GLU A 24 7.15 -22.84 -6.33
CA GLU A 24 7.30 -22.11 -5.06
C GLU A 24 7.97 -20.75 -5.25
N TYR A 25 9.04 -20.69 -6.04
CA TYR A 25 9.70 -19.45 -6.39
C TYR A 25 8.74 -18.47 -7.07
N LYS A 26 7.98 -18.91 -8.08
CA LYS A 26 7.00 -18.07 -8.78
C LYS A 26 5.90 -17.59 -7.83
N LYS A 27 5.40 -18.47 -6.94
CA LYS A 27 4.42 -18.09 -5.90
C LYS A 27 4.97 -17.03 -4.96
N SER A 28 6.21 -17.19 -4.50
CA SER A 28 6.91 -16.21 -3.65
C SER A 28 7.06 -14.87 -4.33
N GLN A 29 7.49 -14.85 -5.59
CA GLN A 29 7.63 -13.61 -6.37
C GLN A 29 6.29 -12.89 -6.53
N THR A 30 5.25 -13.60 -6.96
CA THR A 30 3.91 -13.02 -7.11
C THR A 30 3.39 -12.47 -5.78
N SER A 31 3.57 -13.20 -4.68
CA SER A 31 3.15 -12.75 -3.35
C SER A 31 3.85 -11.47 -2.91
N LYS A 32 5.18 -11.37 -3.11
CA LYS A 32 5.95 -10.15 -2.82
C LYS A 32 5.47 -8.96 -3.64
N THR A 33 5.25 -9.16 -4.94
CA THR A 33 4.73 -8.11 -5.83
C THR A 33 3.36 -7.63 -5.38
N LEU A 34 2.46 -8.55 -5.03
CA LEU A 34 1.10 -8.22 -4.57
C LEU A 34 1.14 -7.42 -3.26
N GLN A 35 1.97 -7.83 -2.31
CA GLN A 35 2.15 -7.08 -1.05
C GLN A 35 2.72 -5.68 -1.29
N ALA A 36 3.66 -5.52 -2.22
CA ALA A 36 4.22 -4.21 -2.57
C ALA A 36 3.17 -3.29 -3.21
N LEU A 37 2.32 -3.83 -4.09
CA LEU A 37 1.20 -3.10 -4.69
C LEU A 37 0.17 -2.67 -3.64
N GLU A 38 -0.21 -3.56 -2.73
CA GLU A 38 -1.17 -3.25 -1.66
C GLU A 38 -0.62 -2.19 -0.68
N LYS A 39 0.68 -2.23 -0.37
CA LYS A 39 1.34 -1.18 0.41
C LYS A 39 1.31 0.17 -0.31
N ARG A 40 1.57 0.20 -1.62
CA ARG A 40 1.47 1.43 -2.43
C ARG A 40 0.04 1.96 -2.47
N LYS A 41 -0.94 1.09 -2.71
CA LYS A 41 -2.36 1.47 -2.74
C LYS A 41 -2.81 2.10 -1.42
N ARG A 42 -2.47 1.47 -0.28
CA ARG A 42 -2.77 2.04 1.04
C ARG A 42 -2.11 3.39 1.27
N HIS A 43 -0.87 3.55 0.82
CA HIS A 43 -0.14 4.80 0.93
C HIS A 43 -0.76 5.89 0.03
N GLU A 44 -1.17 5.57 -1.20
CA GLU A 44 -1.90 6.50 -2.08
C GLU A 44 -3.27 6.89 -1.50
N GLU A 45 -3.98 5.93 -0.89
CA GLU A 45 -5.26 6.17 -0.20
C GLU A 45 -5.13 7.07 1.03
N GLU A 46 -3.96 7.10 1.70
CA GLU A 46 -3.72 7.95 2.88
C GLU A 46 -3.57 9.43 2.50
N PHE A 47 -3.01 9.73 1.33
CA PHE A 47 -2.69 11.09 0.87
C PHE A 47 -3.53 11.52 -0.34
N LEU A 48 -4.78 11.07 -0.41
CA LEU A 48 -5.72 11.53 -1.42
C LEU A 48 -5.98 13.03 -1.26
N VAL A 49 -6.13 13.73 -2.39
CA VAL A 49 -6.52 15.14 -2.43
C VAL A 49 -7.83 15.35 -1.67
N GLU A 50 -8.81 14.48 -1.92
CA GLU A 50 -10.13 14.50 -1.27
C GLU A 50 -10.03 14.57 0.26
N LYS A 51 -9.19 13.74 0.89
CA LYS A 51 -8.97 13.78 2.34
C LYS A 51 -8.38 15.10 2.84
N CYS A 52 -7.50 15.71 2.04
CA CYS A 52 -6.90 16.99 2.38
C CYS A 52 -7.95 18.11 2.27
N VAL A 53 -8.76 18.08 1.22
CA VAL A 53 -9.86 19.02 0.98
C VAL A 53 -10.91 18.91 2.07
N ASP A 54 -11.40 17.71 2.39
CA ASP A 54 -12.37 17.48 3.48
C ASP A 54 -11.89 18.08 4.81
N GLN A 55 -10.58 17.95 5.08
CA GLN A 55 -9.98 18.45 6.30
C GLN A 55 -9.83 19.97 6.30
N VAL A 56 -9.57 20.60 5.15
CA VAL A 56 -9.59 22.06 5.00
C VAL A 56 -11.00 22.61 5.09
N ASP A 57 -11.97 21.95 4.47
CA ASP A 57 -13.38 22.37 4.51
C ASP A 57 -13.91 22.40 5.94
N ALA A 58 -13.46 21.44 6.77
CA ALA A 58 -13.76 21.39 8.20
C ALA A 58 -13.05 22.46 9.06
N MET A 59 -12.04 23.19 8.53
CA MET A 59 -11.36 24.26 9.25
C MET A 59 -12.19 25.54 9.20
N VAL A 60 -12.80 25.87 10.35
CA VAL A 60 -13.70 27.03 10.50
C VAL A 60 -12.95 28.36 10.57
N GLU A 61 -11.65 28.31 10.83
CA GLU A 61 -10.75 29.45 10.94
C GLU A 61 -10.29 30.00 9.57
N LEU A 62 -10.61 29.29 8.49
CA LEU A 62 -10.35 29.72 7.11
C LEU A 62 -11.66 30.20 6.47
N THR A 63 -11.58 31.34 5.80
CA THR A 63 -12.62 31.83 4.90
C THR A 63 -12.68 30.98 3.63
N ASP A 64 -13.80 31.02 2.91
CA ASP A 64 -13.95 30.28 1.64
C ASP A 64 -12.91 30.71 0.59
N GLU A 65 -12.51 31.99 0.61
CA GLU A 65 -11.43 32.50 -0.23
C GLU A 65 -10.08 31.87 0.15
N GLU A 66 -9.72 31.87 1.44
CA GLU A 66 -8.49 31.21 1.91
C GLU A 66 -8.49 29.72 1.57
N LYS A 67 -9.61 29.01 1.76
CA LYS A 67 -9.75 27.59 1.39
C LYS A 67 -9.48 27.35 -0.08
N SER A 68 -9.97 28.23 -0.97
CA SER A 68 -9.76 28.09 -2.42
C SER A 68 -8.28 28.09 -2.81
N TYR A 69 -7.46 28.94 -2.16
CA TYR A 69 -6.01 28.99 -2.42
C TYR A 69 -5.28 27.74 -1.94
N THR A 70 -5.79 27.03 -0.93
CA THR A 70 -5.16 25.80 -0.44
C THR A 70 -5.30 24.62 -1.39
N LEU A 71 -6.25 24.66 -2.34
CA LEU A 71 -6.46 23.57 -3.29
C LEU A 71 -5.23 23.33 -4.17
N ASP A 72 -4.58 24.41 -4.62
CA ASP A 72 -3.35 24.36 -5.42
C ASP A 72 -2.19 23.70 -4.65
N VAL A 73 -2.15 23.87 -3.32
CA VAL A 73 -1.13 23.25 -2.46
C VAL A 73 -1.22 21.72 -2.52
N PHE A 74 -2.44 21.17 -2.66
CA PHE A 74 -2.68 19.74 -2.65
C PHE A 74 -2.41 19.03 -3.98
N GLU A 75 -2.09 19.75 -5.06
CA GLU A 75 -1.58 19.11 -6.29
C GLU A 75 -0.29 18.32 -5.99
N SER A 76 0.57 18.85 -5.13
CA SER A 76 1.82 18.23 -4.69
C SER A 76 1.58 17.09 -3.69
N GLU A 77 2.03 15.87 -4.02
CA GLU A 77 1.99 14.72 -3.12
C GLU A 77 2.76 14.97 -1.82
N THR A 78 3.92 15.64 -1.91
CA THR A 78 4.75 15.96 -0.73
C THR A 78 4.02 16.91 0.21
N HIS A 79 3.31 17.89 -0.33
CA HIS A 79 2.52 18.83 0.47
C HIS A 79 1.33 18.15 1.15
N ARG A 80 0.62 17.26 0.44
CA ARG A 80 -0.42 16.41 1.04
C ARG A 80 0.12 15.57 2.20
N LYS A 81 1.30 14.97 2.03
CA LYS A 81 1.97 14.21 3.11
C LYS A 81 2.28 15.08 4.32
N ILE A 82 2.89 16.25 4.11
CA ILE A 82 3.22 17.17 5.21
C ILE A 82 1.94 17.59 5.94
N PHE A 83 0.89 17.93 5.21
CA PHE A 83 -0.40 18.34 5.76
C PHE A 83 -1.05 17.24 6.62
N ILE A 84 -1.16 16.01 6.10
CA ILE A 84 -1.75 14.86 6.81
C ILE A 84 -0.87 14.38 7.98
N ALA A 85 0.45 14.45 7.84
CA ALA A 85 1.40 14.08 8.90
C ALA A 85 1.39 15.10 10.06
N THR A 86 1.10 16.37 9.79
CA THR A 86 1.04 17.42 10.81
C THR A 86 -0.20 17.26 11.67
N LYS A 87 -0.03 16.65 12.85
CA LYS A 87 -1.14 16.36 13.79
C LYS A 87 -1.60 17.57 14.60
N ASN A 88 -0.76 18.60 14.73
CA ASN A 88 -1.12 19.82 15.45
C ASN A 88 -1.95 20.74 14.52
N PRO A 89 -3.24 20.99 14.84
CA PRO A 89 -4.11 21.77 13.97
C PRO A 89 -3.66 23.23 13.83
N ASN A 90 -3.06 23.83 14.86
CA ASN A 90 -2.57 25.20 14.80
C ASN A 90 -1.36 25.32 13.87
N VAL A 91 -0.41 24.39 13.96
CA VAL A 91 0.75 24.36 13.06
C VAL A 91 0.30 24.15 11.62
N ARG A 92 -0.67 23.28 11.42
CA ARG A 92 -1.25 23.01 10.10
C ARG A 92 -1.98 24.23 9.53
N LEU A 93 -2.76 24.95 10.35
CA LEU A 93 -3.42 26.20 9.95
C LEU A 93 -2.41 27.28 9.60
N MET A 94 -1.36 27.48 10.41
CA MET A 94 -0.31 28.46 10.14
C MET A 94 0.48 28.14 8.86
N TRP A 95 0.59 26.87 8.49
CA TRP A 95 1.27 26.45 7.27
C TRP A 95 0.44 26.72 6.00
N LEU A 96 -0.89 26.81 6.14
CA LEU A 96 -1.82 27.08 5.04
C LEU A 96 -2.04 28.59 4.77
N LYS A 97 -1.71 29.46 5.72
CA LYS A 97 -1.79 30.93 5.59
C LYS A 97 -0.45 31.50 5.10
#